data_AF-A0A973QZI6-F1
#
_entry.id   AF-A0A973QZI6-F1
#
_cell.length_a   1.000
_cell.length_b   1.000
_cell.length_c   1.000
_cell.angle_alpha   90.00
_cell.angle_beta   90.00
_cell.angle_gamma   90.00
#
_symmetry.space_group_name_H-M   'P 1'
#
loop_
_entity.id
_entity.type
_entity.pdbx_description
1 polymer ?
#
loop_
_entity_poly.entity_id
_entity_poly.type
_entity_poly.pdbx_seq_one_letter_code
_entity_poly.pdbx_strand_id
1 'polypeptide(L)'
;MPFTFSHPAAVLPLLPGGRPRGPLVASALVAGSLAPDVPYFTESLVHGTFRYGEFTHSLLGVPTADVAIAALLAAGWHWLLREPLVALLPAAWADAADAL
;
A
#
# COMPACT_ATOMS: atom_id res chain seq x y z
N MET A 1 18.31 1.49 1.68
CA MET A 1 17.86 0.64 0.56
C MET A 1 16.40 0.32 0.84
N PRO A 2 15.43 0.92 0.13
CA PRO A 2 14.04 0.55 0.36
C PRO A 2 13.87 -0.82 -0.28
N PHE A 3 13.88 -1.87 0.53
CA PHE A 3 13.42 -3.16 0.06
C PHE A 3 11.90 -3.05 0.00
N THR A 4 11.34 -2.56 -1.10
CA THR A 4 9.93 -2.10 -1.16
C THR A 4 8.95 -3.13 -0.63
N PHE A 5 9.24 -4.42 -0.81
CA PHE A 5 8.40 -5.51 -0.32
C PHE A 5 8.60 -5.89 1.15
N SER A 6 9.63 -5.40 1.86
CA SER A 6 9.79 -5.66 3.30
C SER A 6 8.68 -5.01 4.12
N HIS A 7 8.21 -3.83 3.70
CA HIS A 7 7.11 -3.12 4.35
C HIS A 7 5.79 -3.90 4.31
N PRO A 8 5.26 -4.30 3.13
CA PRO A 8 4.06 -5.12 3.08
C PRO A 8 4.30 -6.52 3.65
N ALA A 9 5.53 -7.05 3.60
CA ALA A 9 5.86 -8.29 4.29
C ALA A 9 5.68 -8.18 5.82
N ALA A 10 5.97 -7.01 6.41
CA ALA A 10 5.81 -6.77 7.84
C ALA A 10 4.35 -6.84 8.31
N VAL A 11 3.37 -6.63 7.42
CA VAL A 11 1.94 -6.73 7.77
C VAL A 11 1.34 -8.12 7.49
N LEU A 12 2.06 -9.03 6.82
CA LEU A 12 1.59 -10.40 6.56
C LEU A 12 1.20 -11.18 7.82
N PRO A 13 1.88 -11.03 8.98
CA PRO A 13 1.44 -11.68 10.21
C PRO A 13 0.03 -11.25 10.64
N LEU A 14 -0.50 -10.12 10.18
CA LEU A 14 -1.89 -9.65 10.43
C LEU A 14 -2.90 -10.17 9.39
N LEU A 15 -2.42 -10.83 8.33
CA LEU A 15 -3.17 -11.33 7.18
C LEU A 15 -3.02 -12.85 6.97
N PRO A 16 -3.34 -13.70 7.98
CA PRO A 16 -3.18 -15.14 7.85
C PRO A 16 -4.00 -15.70 6.68
N GLY A 17 -3.36 -16.48 5.80
CA GLY A 17 -4.04 -17.06 4.64
C GLY A 17 -4.58 -16.02 3.65
N GLY A 18 -4.04 -14.79 3.66
CA GLY A 18 -4.47 -13.70 2.78
C GLY A 18 -5.71 -12.94 3.26
N ARG A 19 -6.27 -13.30 4.43
CA ARG A 19 -7.47 -12.65 4.98
C ARG A 19 -7.11 -11.77 6.18
N PRO A 20 -7.66 -10.55 6.27
CA PRO A 20 -7.43 -9.71 7.44
C PRO A 20 -8.06 -10.32 8.71
N ARG A 21 -7.37 -10.15 9.84
CA ARG A 21 -7.95 -10.48 11.15
C ARG A 21 -8.88 -9.36 11.64
N GLY A 22 -10.12 -9.70 11.97
CA GLY A 22 -11.05 -8.77 12.61
C GLY A 22 -11.39 -7.56 11.73
N PRO A 23 -11.37 -6.32 12.25
CA PRO A 23 -11.76 -5.11 11.51
C PRO A 23 -10.67 -4.58 10.56
N LEU A 24 -9.56 -5.31 10.40
CA LEU A 24 -8.45 -4.86 9.55
C LEU A 24 -8.85 -4.91 8.06
N VAL A 25 -8.29 -3.99 7.28
CA VAL A 25 -8.48 -3.95 5.83
C VAL A 25 -7.12 -4.20 5.18
N ALA A 26 -7.02 -5.29 4.41
CA ALA A 26 -5.74 -5.74 3.84
C ALA A 26 -5.08 -4.68 2.94
N SER A 27 -5.87 -4.05 2.05
CA SER A 27 -5.36 -2.98 1.19
C SER A 27 -4.87 -1.77 1.98
N ALA A 28 -5.51 -1.45 3.11
CA ALA A 28 -5.09 -0.34 3.97
C ALA A 28 -3.81 -0.65 4.74
N LEU A 29 -3.63 -1.89 5.22
CA LEU A 29 -2.38 -2.32 5.87
C LEU A 29 -1.20 -2.28 4.90
N VAL A 30 -1.39 -2.79 3.68
CA VAL A 30 -0.36 -2.76 2.63
C VAL A 30 -0.05 -1.31 2.24
N ALA A 31 -1.06 -0.52 1.89
CA ALA A 31 -0.89 0.88 1.51
C ALA A 31 -0.25 1.72 2.62
N GLY A 32 -0.69 1.54 3.87
CA GLY A 32 -0.14 2.23 5.04
C GLY A 32 1.32 1.86 5.31
N SER A 33 1.69 0.59 5.13
CA SER A 33 3.09 0.16 5.29
C SER A 33 4.03 0.79 4.24
N LEU A 34 3.51 1.12 3.06
CA LEU A 34 4.26 1.73 1.96
C LEU A 34 4.24 3.26 1.99
N ALA A 35 3.24 3.87 2.64
CA ALA A 35 2.97 5.29 2.58
C ALA A 35 4.18 6.18 2.94
N PRO A 36 4.98 5.89 3.99
CA PRO A 36 6.11 6.74 4.36
C PRO A 36 7.17 6.89 3.26
N ASP A 37 7.33 5.85 2.44
CA ASP A 37 8.35 5.76 1.40
C ASP A 37 7.90 6.32 0.04
N VAL A 38 6.59 6.56 -0.14
CA VAL A 38 6.05 7.07 -1.42
C VAL A 38 6.81 8.30 -1.93
N PRO A 39 7.11 9.33 -1.11
CA PRO A 39 7.84 10.51 -1.60
C PRO A 39 9.23 10.21 -2.17
N TYR A 40 9.89 9.15 -1.71
CA TYR A 40 11.17 8.70 -2.26
C TYR A 40 11.00 8.04 -3.63
N PHE A 41 9.92 7.28 -3.84
CA PHE A 41 9.65 6.62 -5.12
C PHE A 41 9.14 7.57 -6.19
N THR A 42 8.44 8.64 -5.81
CA THR A 42 7.86 9.59 -6.77
C THR A 42 8.84 10.65 -7.26
N GLU A 43 10.07 10.72 -6.73
CA GLU A 43 11.05 11.76 -7.09
C GLU A 43 11.39 11.79 -8.58
N SER A 44 11.36 10.62 -9.23
CA SER A 44 11.59 10.48 -10.68
C SER A 44 10.41 10.96 -11.53
N LEU A 45 9.22 11.07 -10.95
CA LEU A 45 7.98 11.50 -11.61
C LEU A 45 7.67 12.97 -11.32
N VAL A 46 7.88 13.37 -10.06
CA VAL A 46 7.63 14.72 -9.55
C VAL A 46 8.86 15.13 -8.75
N HIS A 47 9.71 15.95 -9.33
CA HIS A 47 10.95 16.38 -8.70
C HIS A 47 10.71 17.15 -7.40
N GLY A 48 11.56 16.91 -6.41
CA GLY A 48 11.50 17.53 -5.10
C GLY A 48 10.53 16.86 -4.12
N THR A 49 9.99 15.67 -4.43
CA THR A 49 9.21 14.89 -3.46
C THR A 49 10.09 14.22 -2.41
N PHE A 50 11.34 13.90 -2.73
CA PHE A 50 12.28 13.20 -1.84
C PHE A 50 12.40 13.88 -0.46
N ARG A 51 12.41 15.22 -0.43
CA ARG A 51 12.50 16.01 0.81
C ARG A 51 11.31 15.82 1.76
N TYR A 52 10.14 15.43 1.25
CA TYR A 52 8.98 15.18 2.11
C TYR A 52 9.08 13.84 2.85
N GLY A 53 10.03 12.98 2.46
CA GLY A 53 10.31 11.73 3.16
C GLY A 53 10.69 11.92 4.63
N GLU A 54 11.38 13.02 4.96
CA GLU A 54 11.68 13.37 6.36
C GLU A 54 10.40 13.61 7.18
N PHE A 55 9.40 14.25 6.57
CA PHE A 55 8.13 14.53 7.23
C PHE A 55 7.29 13.26 7.39
N THR A 56 7.19 12.43 6.35
CA THR A 56 6.46 11.16 6.41
C THR A 56 7.08 10.20 7.42
N HIS A 57 8.39 10.23 7.62
CA HIS A 57 9.08 9.46 8.67
C HIS A 57 9.05 10.09 10.07
N SER A 58 8.31 11.18 10.27
CA SER A 58 8.16 11.83 11.58
C SER A 58 6.94 11.31 12.33
N LEU A 59 6.92 11.47 13.65
CA LEU A 59 5.78 11.11 14.50
C LEU A 59 4.47 11.81 14.09
N LEU A 60 4.56 13.00 13.51
CA LEU A 60 3.38 13.74 13.02
C LEU A 60 3.01 13.32 11.59
N GLY A 61 3.96 12.89 10.77
CA GLY A 61 3.71 12.38 9.42
C GLY A 61 2.83 11.13 9.42
N VAL A 62 3.13 10.20 10.32
CA VAL A 62 2.42 8.91 10.43
C VAL A 62 0.89 9.07 10.56
N PRO A 63 0.33 9.85 11.51
CA PRO A 63 -1.12 10.02 11.61
C PRO A 63 -1.71 11.02 10.60
N THR A 64 -0.90 11.71 9.79
CA THR A 64 -1.38 12.78 8.88
C THR A 64 -1.10 12.47 7.41
N ALA A 65 0.10 12.78 6.92
CA ALA A 65 0.51 12.58 5.54
C ALA A 65 0.40 11.11 5.14
N ASP A 66 0.86 10.19 5.98
CA ASP A 66 0.86 8.77 5.62
C ASP A 66 -0.55 8.19 5.56
N VAL A 67 -1.46 8.64 6.42
CA VAL A 67 -2.88 8.28 6.34
C VAL A 67 -3.49 8.78 5.02
N ALA A 68 -3.19 10.02 4.63
CA ALA A 68 -3.68 10.58 3.37
C ALA A 68 -3.11 9.82 2.15
N ILE A 69 -1.80 9.55 2.15
CA ILE A 69 -1.13 8.77 1.10
C ILE A 69 -1.71 7.35 1.03
N ALA A 70 -1.86 6.67 2.16
CA ALA A 70 -2.43 5.32 2.22
C ALA A 70 -3.86 5.29 1.70
N ALA A 71 -4.69 6.30 2.04
CA ALA A 71 -6.04 6.43 1.54
C ALA A 71 -6.07 6.62 0.02
N LEU A 72 -5.18 7.45 -0.54
CA LEU A 72 -5.05 7.64 -1.99
C LEU A 72 -4.61 6.35 -2.70
N LEU A 73 -3.61 5.64 -2.16
CA LEU A 73 -3.16 4.36 -2.70
C LEU A 73 -4.27 3.31 -2.66
N ALA A 74 -4.99 3.20 -1.55
CA ALA A 74 -6.11 2.28 -1.41
C ALA A 74 -7.27 2.63 -2.36
N ALA A 75 -7.60 3.92 -2.51
CA ALA A 75 -8.59 4.37 -3.47
C ALA A 75 -8.17 4.06 -4.91
N GLY A 76 -6.92 4.33 -5.27
CA GLY A 76 -6.37 3.97 -6.59
C GLY A 76 -6.41 2.46 -6.85
N TRP A 77 -6.11 1.65 -5.84
CA TRP A 77 -6.29 0.20 -5.94
C TRP A 77 -7.75 -0.17 -6.24
N HIS A 78 -8.69 0.25 -5.40
CA HIS A 78 -10.09 -0.18 -5.51
C HIS A 78 -10.84 0.38 -6.72
N TRP A 79 -10.54 1.62 -7.13
CA TRP A 79 -11.33 2.31 -8.16
C TRP A 79 -10.68 2.32 -9.55
N LEU A 80 -9.39 2.02 -9.67
CA LEU A 80 -8.67 2.09 -10.94
C LEU A 80 -7.94 0.79 -11.29
N LEU A 81 -7.25 0.18 -10.32
CA LEU A 81 -6.27 -0.86 -10.62
C LEU A 81 -6.77 -2.29 -10.39
N ARG A 82 -7.70 -2.52 -9.45
CA ARG A 82 -8.11 -3.87 -9.04
C ARG A 82 -8.63 -4.70 -10.21
N GLU A 83 -9.67 -4.22 -10.89
CA GLU A 83 -10.31 -4.95 -11.99
C GLU A 83 -9.33 -5.30 -13.13
N PRO A 84 -8.58 -4.35 -13.73
CA PRO A 84 -7.67 -4.68 -14.82
C PRO A 84 -6.52 -5.60 -14.36
N LEU A 85 -6.01 -5.45 -13.14
CA LEU A 85 -4.91 -6.31 -12.66
C LEU A 85 -5.39 -7.72 -12.32
N VAL A 86 -6.57 -7.88 -11.71
CA VAL A 86 -7.16 -9.21 -11.45
C VAL A 86 -7.48 -9.93 -12.75
N ALA A 87 -7.96 -9.22 -13.77
CA ALA A 87 -8.23 -9.80 -15.09
C ALA A 87 -6.97 -10.32 -15.82
N LEU A 88 -5.79 -9.83 -15.45
CA LEU A 88 -4.50 -10.30 -15.99
C LEU A 88 -3.92 -11.50 -15.23
N LEU A 89 -4.50 -11.89 -14.09
CA LEU A 89 -4.04 -13.04 -13.32
C LEU A 89 -4.47 -14.36 -13.97
N PRO A 90 -3.68 -15.45 -13.82
CA PRO A 90 -4.17 -16.79 -14.16
C PRO A 90 -5.43 -17.11 -13.34
N ALA A 91 -6.37 -17.85 -13.92
CA ALA A 91 -7.72 -18.08 -13.37
C ALA A 91 -7.72 -18.47 -11.87
N ALA A 92 -6.85 -19.40 -11.46
CA ALA A 92 -6.76 -19.83 -10.07
C ALA A 92 -6.45 -18.70 -9.07
N TRP A 93 -5.73 -17.66 -9.50
CA TRP A 93 -5.40 -16.50 -8.67
C TRP A 93 -6.43 -15.37 -8.78
N ALA A 94 -7.07 -15.23 -9.95
CA ALA A 94 -8.18 -14.29 -10.13
C ALA A 94 -9.37 -14.67 -9.25
N ASP A 95 -9.77 -15.95 -9.26
CA ASP A 95 -10.85 -16.48 -8.42
C ASP A 95 -10.55 -16.27 -6.93
N ALA A 96 -9.29 -16.47 -6.52
CA ALA A 96 -8.86 -16.23 -5.16
C ALA A 96 -8.92 -14.74 -4.77
N ALA A 97 -8.64 -13.82 -5.70
CA ALA A 97 -8.69 -12.38 -5.46
C ALA A 97 -10.13 -11.85 -5.40
N ASP A 98 -11.06 -12.43 -6.15
CA ASP A 98 -12.49 -12.07 -6.12
C ASP A 98 -13.25 -12.68 -4.94
N ALA A 99 -12.74 -13.77 -4.36
CA ALA A 99 -13.28 -14.37 -3.15
C ALA A 99 -12.85 -13.67 -1.83
N LEU A 100 -12.04 -12.60 -1.92
CA LEU A 100 -11.52 -11.78 -0.81
C LEU A 100 -12.24 -10.43 -0.74
#